data_AF-A0A9E3AH01-F1
#
_entry.id   AF-A0A9E3AH01-F1
#
_cell.length_a   1.000
_cell.length_b   1.000
_cell.length_c   1.000
_cell.angle_alpha   90.00
_cell.angle_beta   90.00
_cell.angle_gamma   90.00
#
_symmetry.space_group_name_H-M   'P 1'
#
loop_
_entity.id
_entity.type
_entity.pdbx_description
1 polymer ?
#
loop_
_entity_poly.entity_id
_entity_poly.type
_entity_poly.pdbx_seq_one_letter_code
_entity_poly.pdbx_strand_id
1 'polypeptide(L)'
;MGKYTADILRRVKQHSRIDRDLPSPICPGRNSASADVWARRKRPYKTSRPKFLLLVFSLLLFSNFTAAQGNRKPDTIIIHGNIYTVDLKQPRAEALAIESGRITAVGSDQQIQALAGPSTQTLDARKHLVLPGFTDCHIHFMDGSLGLDRV
;
A
#
# COMPACT_ATOMS: atom_id res chain seq x y z
N MET A 1 46.60 9.78 -3.63
CA MET A 1 46.17 8.43 -4.05
C MET A 1 44.69 8.52 -4.37
N GLY A 2 44.19 8.25 -5.57
CA GLY A 2 44.71 7.40 -6.63
C GLY A 2 43.52 6.59 -7.15
N LYS A 3 42.88 7.15 -8.19
CA LYS A 3 42.01 6.53 -9.19
C LYS A 3 41.83 5.00 -9.07
N TYR A 4 40.59 4.57 -8.82
CA TYR A 4 40.06 3.27 -9.25
C TYR A 4 38.71 3.53 -9.93
N THR A 5 38.72 3.73 -11.26
CA THR A 5 38.31 2.70 -12.25
C THR A 5 36.80 2.46 -12.20
N ALA A 6 35.94 3.20 -12.91
CA ALA A 6 35.86 3.31 -14.38
C ALA A 6 35.96 1.96 -15.10
N ASP A 7 35.08 0.99 -14.78
CA ASP A 7 34.98 -0.21 -15.64
C ASP A 7 33.64 -0.99 -15.58
N ILE A 8 32.48 -0.33 -15.51
CA ILE A 8 31.19 -1.02 -15.73
C ILE A 8 30.25 -0.15 -16.60
N LEU A 9 30.74 0.26 -17.79
CA LEU A 9 29.90 0.83 -18.86
C LEU A 9 30.32 0.29 -20.25
N ARG A 10 30.65 -1.01 -20.38
CA ARG A 10 31.00 -1.62 -21.68
C ARG A 10 30.71 -3.13 -21.77
N ARG A 11 29.42 -3.50 -21.78
CA ARG A 11 28.88 -4.77 -22.30
C ARG A 11 27.37 -4.74 -22.06
N VAL A 12 26.52 -4.35 -23.00
CA VAL A 12 25.81 -5.28 -23.92
C VAL A 12 25.26 -4.46 -25.12
N LYS A 13 26.08 -3.61 -25.75
CA LYS A 13 25.76 -3.01 -27.06
C LYS A 13 26.57 -3.70 -28.15
N GLN A 14 26.27 -4.98 -28.41
CA GLN A 14 26.73 -5.72 -29.57
C GLN A 14 26.01 -7.08 -29.61
N HIS A 15 24.84 -7.12 -30.24
CA HIS A 15 24.47 -8.20 -31.16
C HIS A 15 23.68 -7.55 -32.28
N SER A 16 24.48 -6.96 -33.16
CA SER A 16 24.11 -6.51 -34.49
C SER A 16 23.64 -7.69 -35.35
N ARG A 17 22.53 -7.47 -36.05
CA ARG A 17 22.46 -7.60 -37.51
C ARG A 17 22.79 -9.00 -38.07
N ILE A 18 21.75 -9.75 -38.45
CA ILE A 18 21.81 -10.83 -39.43
C ILE A 18 20.77 -10.53 -40.51
N ASP A 19 21.27 -10.13 -41.69
CA ASP A 19 20.93 -10.53 -43.06
C ASP A 19 19.45 -10.78 -43.39
N ARG A 20 18.74 -9.98 -44.22
CA ARG A 20 18.91 -9.70 -45.66
C ARG A 20 19.26 -10.91 -46.54
N ASP A 21 18.42 -11.08 -47.55
CA ASP A 21 18.58 -11.86 -48.78
C ASP A 21 18.13 -13.33 -48.77
N LEU A 22 16.88 -13.55 -49.19
CA LEU A 22 16.47 -14.76 -49.92
C LEU A 22 15.56 -14.42 -51.11
N PRO A 23 15.70 -15.14 -52.24
CA PRO A 23 15.34 -14.70 -53.59
C PRO A 23 13.87 -14.93 -53.95
N SER A 24 13.42 -14.18 -54.96
CA SER A 24 12.11 -14.30 -55.60
C SER A 24 11.96 -15.59 -56.41
N PRO A 25 10.89 -16.39 -56.22
CA PRO A 25 10.51 -17.41 -57.17
C PRO A 25 9.71 -16.79 -58.33
N ILE A 26 10.32 -16.97 -59.49
CA ILE A 26 9.86 -16.78 -60.86
C ILE A 26 8.44 -17.36 -61.08
N CYS A 27 7.58 -16.57 -61.71
CA CYS A 27 6.27 -17.01 -62.21
C CYS A 27 6.40 -17.97 -63.40
N PRO A 28 5.65 -19.08 -63.43
CA PRO A 28 5.25 -19.68 -64.70
C PRO A 28 3.73 -19.58 -64.91
N GLY A 29 3.35 -19.18 -66.12
CA GLY A 29 2.11 -19.65 -66.76
C GLY A 29 0.81 -18.95 -66.39
N ARG A 30 0.54 -17.81 -67.03
CA ARG A 30 -0.80 -17.26 -67.21
C ARG A 30 -1.58 -18.14 -68.19
N ASN A 31 -2.50 -18.97 -67.70
CA ASN A 31 -3.57 -19.53 -68.52
C ASN A 31 -4.92 -19.11 -67.94
N SER A 32 -5.66 -18.39 -68.78
CA SER A 32 -6.95 -17.76 -68.56
C SER A 32 -8.07 -18.76 -68.33
N ALA A 33 -8.67 -18.76 -67.13
CA ALA A 33 -10.09 -19.00 -66.90
C ALA A 33 -10.36 -18.91 -65.39
N SER A 34 -11.55 -18.46 -65.02
CA SER A 34 -12.02 -18.24 -63.63
C SER A 34 -11.68 -16.88 -63.03
N ALA A 35 -11.96 -15.80 -63.77
CA ALA A 35 -12.56 -14.65 -63.11
C ALA A 35 -13.89 -15.15 -62.49
N ASP A 36 -14.15 -14.85 -61.20
CA ASP A 36 -15.50 -14.72 -60.58
C ASP A 36 -15.68 -15.23 -59.14
N VAL A 37 -14.65 -15.68 -58.41
CA VAL A 37 -14.90 -16.27 -57.06
C VAL A 37 -14.36 -15.47 -55.85
N TRP A 38 -13.51 -14.45 -56.01
CA TRP A 38 -12.83 -13.82 -54.86
C TRP A 38 -12.96 -12.31 -54.69
N ALA A 39 -14.08 -11.71 -55.09
CA ALA A 39 -14.47 -10.37 -54.63
C ALA A 39 -15.14 -10.42 -53.24
N ARG A 40 -14.52 -11.11 -52.26
CA ARG A 40 -14.98 -11.08 -50.86
C ARG A 40 -14.51 -9.76 -50.25
N ARG A 41 -15.37 -8.73 -50.28
CA ARG A 41 -15.17 -7.43 -49.62
C ARG A 41 -14.53 -7.63 -48.24
N LYS A 42 -13.27 -7.24 -48.06
CA LYS A 42 -12.66 -7.13 -46.72
C LYS A 42 -13.37 -5.99 -45.99
N ARG A 43 -14.40 -6.32 -45.21
CA ARG A 43 -15.02 -5.34 -44.31
C ARG A 43 -13.96 -4.94 -43.28
N PRO A 44 -13.63 -3.64 -43.13
CA PRO A 44 -12.69 -3.23 -42.11
C PRO A 44 -13.29 -3.57 -40.75
N TYR A 45 -12.58 -4.40 -39.97
CA TYR A 45 -12.95 -4.68 -38.59
C TYR A 45 -12.78 -3.37 -37.80
N LYS A 46 -13.90 -2.70 -37.54
CA LYS A 46 -13.97 -1.48 -36.75
C LYS A 46 -13.75 -1.86 -35.28
N THR A 47 -12.51 -1.79 -34.80
CA THR A 47 -12.20 -1.91 -33.37
C THR A 47 -12.79 -0.72 -32.62
N SER A 48 -14.01 -0.84 -32.13
CA SER A 48 -14.56 0.06 -31.13
C SER A 48 -13.82 -0.19 -29.81
N ARG A 49 -12.69 0.50 -29.60
CA ARG A 49 -12.02 0.55 -28.28
C ARG A 49 -13.07 1.01 -27.27
N PRO A 50 -13.55 0.17 -26.34
CA PRO A 50 -14.68 0.50 -25.49
C PRO A 50 -14.18 1.37 -24.34
N LYS A 51 -13.76 2.61 -24.66
CA LYS A 51 -13.31 3.60 -23.67
C LYS A 51 -14.39 3.86 -22.63
N PHE A 52 -15.66 3.78 -23.04
CA PHE A 52 -16.82 3.92 -22.17
C PHE A 52 -16.91 2.81 -21.11
N LEU A 53 -16.59 1.56 -21.48
CA LEU A 53 -16.66 0.42 -20.56
C LEU A 53 -15.53 0.48 -19.52
N LEU A 54 -14.34 0.92 -19.93
CA LEU A 54 -13.21 1.18 -19.01
C LEU A 54 -13.50 2.37 -18.08
N LEU A 55 -14.21 3.40 -18.56
CA LEU A 55 -14.55 4.58 -17.77
C LEU A 55 -15.64 4.26 -16.73
N VAL A 56 -16.66 3.48 -17.11
CA VAL A 56 -17.68 2.96 -16.18
C VAL A 56 -17.06 2.01 -15.15
N PHE A 57 -16.15 1.12 -15.57
CA PHE A 57 -15.42 0.24 -14.66
C PHE A 57 -14.56 1.03 -13.67
N SER A 58 -13.85 2.06 -14.14
CA SER A 58 -13.09 2.99 -13.29
C SER A 58 -13.99 3.75 -12.31
N LEU A 59 -15.15 4.23 -12.76
CA LEU A 59 -16.13 4.90 -11.90
C LEU A 59 -16.72 3.97 -10.83
N LEU A 60 -17.01 2.71 -11.19
CA LEU A 60 -17.50 1.69 -10.27
C LEU A 60 -16.43 1.32 -9.24
N LEU A 61 -15.16 1.21 -9.64
CA LEU A 61 -14.05 0.99 -8.70
C LEU A 61 -13.86 2.18 -7.75
N PHE A 62 -13.99 3.41 -8.24
CA PHE A 62 -13.85 4.62 -7.43
C PHE A 62 -14.95 4.73 -6.37
N SER A 63 -16.20 4.41 -6.71
CA SER A 63 -17.33 4.46 -5.79
C SER A 63 -17.21 3.48 -4.61
N ASN A 64 -16.59 2.32 -4.82
CA ASN A 64 -16.40 1.33 -3.76
C ASN A 64 -15.30 1.73 -2.76
N PHE A 65 -14.32 2.53 -3.18
CA PHE A 65 -13.22 2.97 -2.32
C PHE A 65 -13.68 3.98 -1.23
N THR A 66 -14.66 4.82 -1.54
CA THR A 66 -15.21 5.80 -0.58
C THR A 66 -16.02 5.14 0.53
N ALA A 67 -16.75 4.05 0.26
CA ALA A 67 -17.58 3.37 1.25
C ALA A 67 -16.77 2.62 2.33
N ALA A 68 -15.52 2.24 2.03
CA ALA A 68 -14.63 1.58 2.99
C ALA A 68 -14.05 2.52 4.06
N GLN A 69 -14.18 3.84 3.87
CA GLN A 69 -13.75 4.88 4.82
C GLN A 69 -14.91 5.21 5.79
N GLY A 70 -15.49 4.19 6.42
CA GLY A 70 -16.43 4.39 7.52
C GLY A 70 -15.67 4.87 8.76
N ASN A 71 -16.22 5.84 9.49
CA ASN A 71 -15.72 6.31 10.78
C ASN A 71 -15.52 5.12 11.73
N ARG A 72 -14.29 4.63 11.84
CA ARG A 72 -13.96 3.46 12.64
C ARG A 72 -14.04 3.84 14.10
N LYS A 73 -14.80 3.06 14.85
CA LYS A 73 -14.87 3.19 16.30
C LYS A 73 -13.55 2.68 16.90
N PRO A 74 -13.08 3.25 18.02
CA PRO A 74 -11.87 2.79 18.66
C PRO A 74 -12.02 1.33 19.10
N ASP A 75 -10.93 0.57 19.00
CA ASP A 75 -10.88 -0.82 19.47
C ASP A 75 -10.86 -0.87 21.00
N THR A 76 -10.19 0.10 21.63
CA THR A 76 -10.07 0.21 23.08
C THR A 76 -10.16 1.67 23.52
N ILE A 77 -10.85 1.91 24.63
CA ILE A 77 -10.80 3.17 25.35
C ILE A 77 -10.28 2.93 26.77
N ILE A 78 -9.47 3.86 27.27
CA ILE A 78 -9.06 3.91 28.67
C ILE A 78 -9.77 5.10 29.30
N ILE A 79 -10.46 4.88 30.41
CA ILE A 79 -11.23 5.91 31.13
C ILE A 79 -10.86 5.94 32.61
N HIS A 80 -11.27 7.01 33.28
CA HIS A 80 -11.03 7.32 34.68
C HIS A 80 -9.54 7.26 35.06
N GLY A 81 -8.65 7.65 34.16
CA GLY A 81 -7.20 7.63 34.37
C GLY A 81 -6.64 8.96 34.84
N ASN A 82 -5.44 8.94 35.42
CA ASN A 82 -4.57 10.11 35.46
C ASN A 82 -3.50 9.91 34.39
N ILE A 83 -3.78 10.34 33.16
CA ILE A 83 -2.90 10.09 32.01
C ILE A 83 -1.88 11.20 31.89
N TYR A 84 -0.60 10.83 31.84
CA TYR A 84 0.49 11.75 31.50
C TYR A 84 0.84 11.59 30.02
N THR A 85 0.60 12.62 29.22
CA THR A 85 0.73 12.55 27.74
C THR A 85 2.12 12.93 27.24
N VAL A 86 2.91 13.65 28.06
CA VAL A 86 4.17 14.29 27.67
C VAL A 86 4.00 15.39 26.59
N ASP A 87 2.76 15.74 26.22
CA ASP A 87 2.49 16.89 25.35
C ASP A 87 2.45 18.18 26.18
N LEU A 88 3.26 19.17 25.82
CA LEU A 88 3.29 20.48 26.48
C LEU A 88 1.95 21.22 26.43
N LYS A 89 1.12 20.98 25.41
CA LYS A 89 -0.19 21.64 25.25
C LYS A 89 -1.29 20.97 26.08
N GLN A 90 -1.17 19.67 26.32
CA GLN A 90 -2.15 18.89 27.07
C GLN A 90 -1.42 17.85 27.92
N PRO A 91 -0.69 18.24 28.97
CA PRO A 91 0.21 17.35 29.72
C PRO A 91 -0.54 16.28 30.53
N ARG A 92 -1.83 16.49 30.81
CA ARG A 92 -2.70 15.59 31.55
C ARG A 92 -4.01 15.35 30.82
N ALA A 93 -4.56 14.16 30.97
CA ALA A 93 -5.87 13.77 30.47
C ALA A 93 -6.53 12.72 31.40
N GLU A 94 -7.83 12.53 31.23
CA GLU A 94 -8.61 11.56 32.01
C GLU A 94 -8.82 10.27 31.23
N ALA A 95 -8.98 10.38 29.91
CA ALA A 95 -9.24 9.26 29.03
C ALA A 95 -8.49 9.36 27.69
N LEU A 96 -8.32 8.20 27.03
CA LEU A 96 -7.79 8.11 25.67
C LEU A 96 -8.46 7.00 24.87
N ALA A 97 -8.47 7.15 23.54
CA ALA A 97 -8.99 6.17 22.59
C ALA A 97 -7.86 5.59 21.73
N ILE A 98 -7.91 4.27 21.52
CA ILE A 98 -6.93 3.51 20.76
C ILE A 98 -7.64 2.81 19.60
N GLU A 99 -7.10 2.98 18.40
CA GLU A 99 -7.53 2.28 17.19
C GLU A 99 -6.30 1.70 16.49
N SER A 100 -6.31 0.41 16.20
CA SER A 100 -5.25 -0.30 15.47
C SER A 100 -3.85 -0.03 16.05
N GLY A 101 -3.74 0.02 17.39
CA GLY A 101 -2.49 0.29 18.11
C GLY A 101 -2.03 1.75 18.10
N ARG A 102 -2.86 2.70 17.65
CA ARG A 102 -2.58 4.14 17.66
C ARG A 102 -3.56 4.88 18.54
N ILE A 103 -3.09 5.89 19.25
CA ILE A 103 -3.94 6.81 20.00
C ILE A 103 -4.63 7.75 19.00
N THR A 104 -5.95 7.74 18.97
CA THR A 104 -6.75 8.56 18.03
C THR A 104 -7.42 9.76 18.71
N ALA A 105 -7.65 9.70 20.02
CA ALA A 105 -8.17 10.82 20.81
C ALA A 105 -7.66 10.77 22.25
N VAL A 106 -7.53 11.95 22.86
CA VAL A 106 -7.12 12.13 24.27
C VAL A 106 -7.97 13.27 24.85
N GLY A 107 -8.60 13.07 26.00
CA GLY A 107 -9.55 14.06 26.52
C GLY A 107 -10.13 13.71 27.88
N SER A 108 -11.33 14.23 28.14
CA SER A 108 -12.11 13.89 29.34
C SER A 108 -12.79 12.53 29.19
N ASP A 109 -13.20 11.95 30.32
CA ASP A 109 -13.93 10.67 30.35
C ASP A 109 -15.17 10.71 29.45
N GLN A 110 -15.95 11.79 29.53
CA GLN A 110 -17.16 11.97 28.74
C GLN A 110 -16.87 12.02 27.24
N GLN A 111 -15.83 12.74 26.82
CA GLN A 111 -15.47 12.89 25.41
C GLN A 111 -15.10 11.54 24.80
N ILE A 112 -14.27 10.76 25.50
CA ILE A 112 -13.79 9.47 25.02
C ILE A 112 -14.87 8.40 25.09
N GLN A 113 -15.68 8.40 26.14
CA GLN A 113 -16.80 7.45 26.27
C GLN A 113 -17.84 7.65 25.17
N ALA A 114 -18.06 8.89 24.70
CA ALA A 114 -18.94 9.18 23.56
C ALA A 114 -18.43 8.60 22.22
N LEU A 115 -17.13 8.31 22.12
CA LEU A 115 -16.54 7.69 20.93
C LEU A 115 -16.75 6.18 20.89
N ALA A 116 -17.04 5.54 22.02
CA ALA A 116 -17.19 4.09 22.11
C ALA A 116 -18.29 3.57 21.17
N GLY A 117 -17.99 2.45 20.50
CA GLY A 117 -18.95 1.68 19.72
C GLY A 117 -19.33 0.37 20.41
N PRO A 118 -20.25 -0.40 19.81
CA PRO A 118 -20.71 -1.68 20.39
C PRO A 118 -19.60 -2.72 20.58
N SER A 119 -18.51 -2.64 19.81
CA SER A 119 -17.36 -3.54 19.87
C SER A 119 -16.15 -2.95 20.60
N THR A 120 -16.24 -1.72 21.10
CA THR A 120 -15.11 -1.06 21.78
C THR A 120 -14.91 -1.68 23.16
N GLN A 121 -13.68 -2.09 23.46
CA GLN A 121 -13.31 -2.52 24.79
C GLN A 121 -13.08 -1.30 25.70
N THR A 122 -13.71 -1.29 26.87
CA THR A 122 -13.48 -0.25 27.88
C THR A 122 -12.57 -0.75 28.98
N LEU A 123 -11.48 -0.03 29.23
CA LEU A 123 -10.54 -0.26 30.32
C LEU A 123 -10.67 0.87 31.34
N ASP A 124 -11.13 0.54 32.55
CA ASP A 124 -11.20 1.49 33.66
C ASP A 124 -9.88 1.51 34.41
N ALA A 125 -9.17 2.64 34.36
CA ALA A 125 -7.89 2.85 35.03
C ALA A 125 -8.04 3.16 36.54
N ARG A 126 -9.26 3.35 37.07
CA ARG A 126 -9.56 3.51 38.50
C ARG A 126 -8.72 4.60 39.20
N LYS A 127 -8.50 5.71 38.51
CA LYS A 127 -7.68 6.86 38.91
C LYS A 127 -6.19 6.55 39.05
N HIS A 128 -5.73 5.39 38.59
CA HIS A 128 -4.30 5.08 38.51
C HIS A 128 -3.62 5.90 37.41
N LEU A 129 -2.29 6.05 37.58
CA LEU A 129 -1.44 6.77 36.67
C LEU A 129 -1.20 5.94 35.40
N VAL A 130 -1.46 6.54 34.25
CA VAL A 130 -1.15 5.97 32.93
C VAL A 130 0.02 6.75 32.33
N LEU A 131 1.09 6.04 32.01
CA LEU A 131 2.31 6.59 31.44
C LEU A 131 2.54 6.04 30.04
N PRO A 132 3.28 6.77 29.19
CA PRO A 132 3.90 6.17 28.02
C PRO A 132 4.79 5.00 28.44
N GLY A 133 4.83 3.95 27.61
CA GLY A 133 5.73 2.84 27.85
C GLY A 133 7.19 3.32 27.90
N PHE A 134 7.98 2.77 28.82
CA PHE A 134 9.39 3.08 28.88
C PHE A 134 10.12 2.58 27.62
N THR A 135 11.01 3.42 27.11
CA THR A 135 11.87 3.08 25.98
C THR A 135 13.31 3.07 26.47
N ASP A 136 13.95 1.91 26.33
CA ASP A 136 15.38 1.76 26.60
C ASP A 136 16.17 2.09 25.33
N CYS A 137 17.13 3.01 25.43
CA CYS A 137 17.95 3.44 24.30
C CYS A 137 19.25 2.64 24.18
N HIS A 138 19.66 1.92 25.22
CA HIS A 138 20.90 1.16 25.23
C HIS A 138 20.91 0.13 26.36
N ILE A 139 20.80 -1.14 25.98
CA ILE A 139 20.83 -2.27 26.92
C ILE A 139 21.77 -3.37 26.43
N HIS A 140 22.53 -3.94 27.36
CA HIS A 140 23.27 -5.18 27.15
C HIS A 140 22.47 -6.36 27.70
N PHE A 141 21.58 -6.93 26.88
CA PHE A 141 20.65 -7.97 27.33
C PHE A 141 21.34 -9.21 27.92
N MET A 142 22.44 -9.67 27.32
CA MET A 142 23.15 -10.87 27.78
C MET A 142 23.79 -10.66 29.15
N ASP A 143 24.47 -9.54 29.33
CA ASP A 143 25.10 -9.20 30.61
C ASP A 143 24.04 -8.99 31.70
N GLY A 144 22.93 -8.33 31.35
CA GLY A 144 21.77 -8.18 32.23
C GLY A 144 21.19 -9.53 32.67
N SER A 145 21.00 -10.48 31.75
CA SER A 145 20.47 -11.81 32.06
C SER A 145 21.40 -12.61 32.98
N LEU A 146 22.71 -12.58 32.74
CA LEU A 146 23.70 -13.27 33.58
C LEU A 146 23.85 -12.62 34.97
N GLY A 147 23.51 -11.34 35.11
CA GLY A 147 23.44 -10.65 36.39
C GLY A 147 22.24 -11.08 37.24
N LEU A 148 21.09 -11.34 36.61
CA LEU A 148 19.86 -11.78 37.30
C LEU A 148 19.93 -13.22 37.82
N ASP A 149 20.75 -14.09 37.23
CA ASP A 149 20.96 -15.47 37.72
C ASP A 149 21.72 -15.52 39.07
N ARG A 150 22.27 -14.39 39.52
CA ARG A 150 23.11 -14.28 40.72
C ARG A 150 22.42 -13.63 41.93
N VAL A 151 21.12 -13.32 41.84
CA VAL A 151 20.32 -12.71 42.92
C VAL A 151 19.25 -13.66 43.43
#